data_AF-A0A1C3NSY7-F1
#
_entry.id   AF-A0A1C3NSY7-F1
#
_cell.length_a   1.000
_cell.length_b   1.000
_cell.length_c   1.000
_cell.angle_alpha   90.00
_cell.angle_beta   90.00
_cell.angle_gamma   90.00
#
_symmetry.space_group_name_H-M   'P 1'
#
loop_
_entity.id
_entity.type
_entity.pdbx_description
1 polymer ?
#
loop_
_entity_poly.entity_id
_entity_poly.type
_entity_poly.pdbx_seq_one_letter_code
_entity_poly.pdbx_strand_id
1 'polypeptide(L)'
;MFAGGVLARIGAGVEAEPIARTAVGLYESGHGGFEERGHALLALSAALMAREHPDPEEAAVRALAVVEMLDDCPTSTVTANLRRTAAQLRPYRELHPVRALHDALSARRRLALTTGSASA
;
A
#
# COMPACT_ATOMS: atom_id res chain seq x y z
N MET A 1 10.12 -1.10 9.57
CA MET A 1 9.96 -2.18 8.56
C MET A 1 10.14 -3.51 9.29
N PHE A 2 9.15 -4.39 9.24
CA PHE A 2 9.20 -5.71 9.91
C PHE A 2 9.49 -6.83 8.89
N ALA A 3 9.81 -8.03 9.36
CA ALA A 3 10.36 -9.14 8.55
C ALA A 3 9.58 -9.42 7.25
N GLY A 4 8.25 -9.41 7.30
CA GLY A 4 7.41 -9.62 6.11
C GLY A 4 7.67 -8.60 4.99
N GLY A 5 7.87 -7.33 5.32
CA GLY A 5 8.20 -6.29 4.33
C GLY A 5 9.60 -6.45 3.71
N VAL A 6 10.54 -7.06 4.42
CA VAL A 6 11.88 -7.37 3.89
C VAL A 6 11.81 -8.57 2.94
N LEU A 7 11.15 -9.64 3.36
CA LEU A 7 10.95 -10.86 2.57
C LEU A 7 10.25 -10.57 1.23
N ALA A 8 9.17 -9.78 1.26
CA ALA A 8 8.46 -9.39 0.04
C ALA A 8 9.36 -8.64 -0.96
N ARG A 9 10.30 -7.81 -0.48
CA ARG A 9 11.22 -7.05 -1.34
C ARG A 9 12.28 -7.89 -2.03
N ILE A 10 12.63 -9.03 -1.45
CA ILE A 10 13.60 -9.97 -2.04
C ILE A 10 12.91 -11.09 -2.83
N GLY A 11 11.60 -10.99 -3.05
CA GLY A 11 10.83 -11.98 -3.82
C GLY A 11 10.36 -13.18 -3.01
N ALA A 12 10.52 -13.18 -1.69
CA ALA A 12 10.06 -14.24 -0.80
C ALA A 12 8.60 -14.00 -0.37
N GLY A 13 7.69 -13.94 -1.36
CA GLY A 13 6.28 -13.59 -1.13
C GLY A 13 5.52 -14.62 -0.28
N VAL A 14 5.83 -15.90 -0.46
CA VAL A 14 5.18 -17.01 0.26
C VAL A 14 5.50 -16.95 1.76
N GLU A 15 6.74 -16.65 2.11
CA GLU A 15 7.18 -16.48 3.50
C GLU A 15 6.71 -15.14 4.09
N ALA A 16 6.65 -14.09 3.26
CA ALA A 16 6.23 -12.76 3.68
C ALA A 16 4.73 -12.68 4.02
N GLU A 17 3.88 -13.33 3.23
CA GLU A 17 2.42 -13.22 3.33
C GLU A 17 1.87 -13.55 4.73
N PRO A 18 2.16 -14.70 5.36
CA PRO A 18 1.60 -15.02 6.67
C PRO A 18 2.04 -14.03 7.77
N ILE A 19 3.26 -13.51 7.68
CA ILE A 19 3.77 -12.50 8.61
C ILE A 19 3.02 -11.18 8.41
N ALA A 20 2.82 -10.76 7.17
CA ALA A 20 2.11 -9.54 6.84
C ALA A 20 0.62 -9.62 7.20
N ARG A 21 -0.06 -10.76 6.95
CA ARG A 21 -1.45 -10.99 7.38
C ARG A 21 -1.59 -10.93 8.90
N THR A 22 -0.66 -11.55 9.63
CA THR A 22 -0.65 -11.48 11.10
C THR A 22 -0.51 -10.04 11.60
N ALA A 23 0.42 -9.28 11.02
CA ALA A 23 0.60 -7.87 11.35
C ALA A 23 -0.69 -7.07 11.09
N VAL A 24 -1.32 -7.23 9.92
CA VAL A 24 -2.59 -6.57 9.58
C VAL A 24 -3.67 -6.89 10.62
N GLY A 25 -3.87 -8.16 10.97
CA GLY A 25 -4.86 -8.54 11.98
C GLY A 25 -4.61 -7.92 13.35
N LEU A 26 -3.35 -7.80 13.78
CA LEU A 26 -2.99 -7.11 15.02
C LEU A 26 -3.35 -5.62 14.96
N TYR A 27 -3.01 -4.92 13.87
CA TYR A 27 -3.29 -3.49 13.72
C TYR A 27 -4.78 -3.16 13.50
N GLU A 28 -5.55 -4.09 12.93
CA GLU A 28 -7.01 -3.99 12.81
C GLU A 28 -7.71 -4.23 14.16
N SER A 29 -7.14 -5.08 15.03
CA SER A 29 -7.64 -5.31 16.39
C SER A 29 -7.37 -4.17 17.39
N GLY A 30 -6.83 -3.04 16.92
CA GLY A 30 -6.56 -1.85 17.73
C GLY A 30 -5.19 -1.79 18.39
N HIS A 31 -4.30 -2.75 18.12
CA HIS A 31 -2.91 -2.69 18.59
C HIS A 31 -2.07 -1.82 17.65
N GLY A 32 -1.37 -0.81 18.15
CA GLY A 32 -0.40 -0.03 17.37
C GLY A 32 -0.94 1.23 16.69
N GLY A 33 -0.02 1.98 16.06
CA GLY A 33 -0.31 3.29 15.49
C GLY A 33 -0.72 3.27 14.02
N PHE A 34 -1.11 4.46 13.54
CA PHE A 34 -1.51 4.70 12.16
C PHE A 34 -0.44 4.27 11.14
N GLU A 35 0.82 4.64 11.40
CA GLU A 35 1.93 4.39 10.49
C GLU A 35 2.25 2.90 10.39
N GLU A 36 2.21 2.18 11.51
CA GLU A 36 2.44 0.75 11.54
C GLU A 36 1.34 -0.02 10.79
N ARG A 37 0.08 0.40 10.93
CA ARG A 37 -1.04 -0.17 10.16
C ARG A 37 -0.82 0.02 8.66
N GLY A 38 -0.45 1.24 8.22
CA GLY A 38 -0.17 1.53 6.82
C GLY A 38 1.00 0.70 6.28
N HIS A 39 2.05 0.51 7.09
CA HIS A 39 3.16 -0.38 6.74
C HIS A 39 2.76 -1.84 6.64
N ALA A 40 1.86 -2.32 7.50
CA ALA A 40 1.40 -3.70 7.46
C ALA A 40 0.59 -4.01 6.19
N LEU A 41 -0.35 -3.12 5.84
CA LEU A 41 -1.15 -3.25 4.62
C LEU A 41 -0.27 -3.23 3.35
N LEU A 42 0.72 -2.33 3.29
CA LEU A 42 1.64 -2.27 2.15
C LEU A 42 2.61 -3.46 2.09
N ALA A 43 3.03 -3.99 3.24
CA ALA A 43 3.83 -5.21 3.28
C ALA A 43 3.02 -6.42 2.76
N LEU A 44 1.74 -6.52 3.12
CA LEU A 44 0.86 -7.56 2.60
C LEU A 44 0.66 -7.44 1.09
N SER A 45 0.39 -6.22 0.61
CA SER A 45 0.29 -5.94 -0.82
C SER A 45 1.55 -6.35 -1.59
N ALA A 46 2.74 -6.02 -1.06
CA ALA A 46 4.00 -6.43 -1.66
C ALA A 46 4.22 -7.95 -1.63
N ALA A 47 3.83 -8.64 -0.55
CA ALA A 47 3.95 -10.09 -0.43
C ALA A 47 3.07 -10.82 -1.45
N LEU A 48 1.82 -10.36 -1.61
CA LEU A 48 0.86 -10.86 -2.60
C LEU A 48 1.37 -10.71 -4.04
N MET A 49 2.17 -9.67 -4.31
CA MET A 49 2.80 -9.46 -5.61
C MET A 49 4.09 -10.25 -5.82
N ALA A 50 4.71 -10.74 -4.74
CA ALA A 50 6.01 -11.42 -4.76
C ALA A 50 5.90 -12.96 -4.72
N ARG A 51 4.69 -13.52 -4.62
CA ARG A 51 4.45 -14.97 -4.68
C ARG A 51 4.50 -15.48 -6.13
N GLU A 52 4.63 -16.80 -6.31
CA GLU A 52 4.69 -17.45 -7.63
C GLU A 52 3.46 -17.14 -8.50
N HIS A 53 2.29 -17.04 -7.88
CA HIS A 53 1.02 -16.72 -8.54
C HIS A 53 0.45 -15.40 -8.02
N PRO A 54 0.92 -14.21 -8.45
CA PRO A 54 0.56 -12.93 -7.85
C PRO A 54 -0.95 -12.68 -7.66
N ASP A 55 -1.32 -11.94 -6.60
CA ASP A 55 -2.70 -11.44 -6.40
C ASP A 55 -2.78 -9.92 -6.56
N PRO A 56 -2.87 -9.39 -7.79
CA PRO A 56 -2.91 -7.95 -8.01
C PRO A 56 -4.20 -7.31 -7.49
N GLU A 57 -5.32 -8.03 -7.44
CA GLU A 57 -6.59 -7.47 -6.97
C GLU A 57 -6.58 -7.28 -5.46
N GLU A 58 -6.24 -8.31 -4.69
CA GLU A 58 -6.14 -8.18 -3.24
C GLU A 58 -5.04 -7.18 -2.86
N ALA A 59 -3.88 -7.22 -3.54
CA ALA A 59 -2.81 -6.27 -3.32
C ALA A 59 -3.27 -4.82 -3.52
N ALA A 60 -4.05 -4.54 -4.56
CA ALA A 60 -4.59 -3.22 -4.80
C ALA A 60 -5.64 -2.79 -3.77
N VAL A 61 -6.51 -3.70 -3.32
CA VAL A 61 -7.47 -3.43 -2.23
C VAL A 61 -6.74 -2.99 -0.95
N ARG A 62 -5.65 -3.69 -0.56
CA ARG A 62 -4.86 -3.29 0.62
C ARG A 62 -4.18 -1.94 0.44
N ALA A 63 -3.69 -1.64 -0.76
CA ALA A 63 -3.06 -0.35 -1.06
C ALA A 63 -4.08 0.80 -1.08
N LEU A 64 -5.32 0.56 -1.53
CA LEU A 64 -6.41 1.54 -1.50
C LEU A 64 -6.78 1.97 -0.07
N ALA A 65 -6.89 1.02 0.86
CA ALA A 65 -7.12 1.33 2.27
C ALA A 65 -6.05 2.29 2.83
N VAL A 66 -4.80 2.17 2.37
CA VAL A 66 -3.71 3.07 2.77
C VAL A 66 -3.87 4.47 2.16
N VAL A 67 -4.42 4.60 0.95
CA VAL A 67 -4.70 5.92 0.35
C VAL A 67 -5.70 6.69 1.21
N GLU A 68 -6.79 6.04 1.61
CA GLU A 68 -7.84 6.62 2.46
C GLU A 68 -7.27 7.05 3.81
N MET A 69 -6.46 6.18 4.42
CA MET A 69 -5.75 6.50 5.66
C MET A 69 -4.88 7.77 5.55
N LEU A 70 -4.14 7.95 4.46
CA LEU A 70 -3.20 9.06 4.31
C LEU A 70 -3.86 10.44 4.20
N ASP A 71 -5.18 10.53 4.01
CA ASP A 71 -5.91 11.80 4.08
C ASP A 71 -5.92 12.36 5.51
N ASP A 72 -5.87 11.50 6.52
CA ASP A 72 -5.90 11.90 7.94
C ASP A 72 -4.50 12.13 8.55
N CYS A 73 -3.49 11.38 8.11
CA CYS A 73 -2.13 11.48 8.67
C CYS A 73 -1.05 11.16 7.62
N PRO A 74 -0.51 12.17 6.90
CA PRO A 74 0.47 11.91 5.87
C PRO A 74 1.86 11.61 6.46
N THR A 75 2.30 10.35 6.37
CA THR A 75 3.71 9.99 6.64
C THR A 75 4.48 9.79 5.32
N SER A 76 5.72 10.32 5.27
CA SER A 76 6.56 10.30 4.07
C SER A 76 6.96 8.87 3.68
N THR A 77 7.22 8.01 4.66
CA THR A 77 7.61 6.60 4.47
C THR A 77 6.46 5.76 3.91
N VAL A 78 5.24 5.88 4.46
CA VAL A 78 4.06 5.15 3.95
C VAL A 78 3.74 5.61 2.53
N THR A 79 3.80 6.92 2.27
CA THR A 79 3.61 7.48 0.93
C THR A 79 4.62 6.91 -0.09
N ALA A 80 5.90 6.81 0.29
CA ALA A 80 6.93 6.25 -0.59
C ALA A 80 6.71 4.75 -0.87
N ASN A 81 6.31 3.98 0.15
CA ASN A 81 6.01 2.55 -0.01
C ASN A 81 4.74 2.31 -0.83
N LEU A 82 3.72 3.16 -0.68
CA LEU A 82 2.50 3.12 -1.48
C LEU A 82 2.79 3.36 -2.96
N ARG A 83 3.62 4.37 -3.28
CA ARG A 83 4.06 4.63 -4.66
C ARG A 83 4.80 3.44 -5.27
N ARG A 84 5.67 2.78 -4.49
CA ARG A 84 6.39 1.58 -4.95
C ARG A 84 5.40 0.44 -5.26
N THR A 85 4.46 0.20 -4.37
CA THR A 85 3.41 -0.82 -4.52
C THR A 85 2.57 -0.55 -5.77
N ALA A 86 2.11 0.68 -5.95
CA ALA A 86 1.37 1.07 -7.16
C ALA A 86 2.20 0.87 -8.44
N ALA A 87 3.52 1.09 -8.40
CA ALA A 87 4.38 0.83 -9.56
C ALA A 87 4.45 -0.66 -9.91
N GLN A 88 4.45 -1.56 -8.91
CA GLN A 88 4.43 -3.01 -9.12
C GLN A 88 3.09 -3.49 -9.70
N LEU A 89 1.99 -2.81 -9.37
CA LEU A 89 0.65 -3.14 -9.86
C LEU A 89 0.35 -2.59 -11.27
N ARG A 90 1.17 -1.68 -11.80
CA ARG A 90 0.96 -1.05 -13.10
C ARG A 90 0.71 -2.01 -14.28
N PRO A 91 1.34 -3.20 -14.37
CA PRO A 91 1.04 -4.16 -15.43
C PRO A 91 -0.40 -4.68 -15.44
N TYR A 92 -1.14 -4.53 -14.34
CA TYR A 92 -2.49 -5.09 -14.11
C TYR A 92 -3.59 -4.01 -14.09
N ARG A 93 -3.33 -2.85 -14.72
CA ARG A 93 -4.18 -1.65 -14.65
C ARG A 93 -5.61 -1.83 -15.18
N GLU A 94 -5.86 -2.88 -15.94
CA GLU A 94 -7.19 -3.25 -16.44
C GLU A 94 -8.09 -3.80 -15.33
N LEU A 95 -7.51 -4.40 -14.29
CA LEU A 95 -8.26 -4.89 -13.13
C LEU A 95 -8.88 -3.72 -12.36
N HIS A 96 -10.14 -3.89 -11.95
CA HIS A 96 -10.90 -2.81 -11.34
C HIS A 96 -10.23 -2.24 -10.08
N PRO A 97 -9.77 -3.05 -9.10
CA PRO A 97 -9.10 -2.51 -7.90
C PRO A 97 -7.80 -1.78 -8.21
N VAL A 98 -7.03 -2.26 -9.19
CA VAL A 98 -5.75 -1.66 -9.59
C VAL A 98 -5.97 -0.30 -10.26
N ARG A 99 -6.96 -0.20 -11.16
CA ARG A 99 -7.35 1.07 -11.77
C ARG A 99 -7.79 2.08 -10.71
N ALA A 100 -8.65 1.66 -9.80
CA ALA A 100 -9.13 2.52 -8.71
C ALA A 100 -7.98 3.07 -7.85
N LEU A 101 -6.97 2.24 -7.53
CA LEU A 101 -5.76 2.69 -6.85
C LEU A 101 -5.02 3.80 -7.60
N HIS A 102 -4.81 3.62 -8.91
CA HIS A 102 -4.11 4.60 -9.72
C HIS A 102 -4.91 5.90 -9.89
N ASP A 103 -6.23 5.81 -10.02
CA ASP A 103 -7.13 6.96 -10.10
C ASP A 103 -7.12 7.76 -8.80
N ALA A 104 -7.21 7.08 -7.65
CA ALA A 104 -7.14 7.71 -6.33
C ALA A 104 -5.80 8.43 -6.09
N LEU A 105 -4.68 7.78 -6.42
CA LEU A 105 -3.34 8.41 -6.32
C LEU A 105 -3.20 9.63 -7.25
N SER A 106 -3.76 9.55 -8.45
CA SER A 106 -3.75 10.65 -9.41
C SER A 106 -4.61 11.83 -8.92
N ALA A 107 -5.78 11.56 -8.35
CA ALA A 107 -6.65 12.57 -7.75
C ALA A 107 -5.96 13.28 -6.57
N ARG A 108 -5.37 12.52 -5.64
CA ARG A 108 -4.63 13.07 -4.50
C ARG A 108 -3.45 13.95 -4.94
N ARG A 109 -2.71 13.55 -5.97
CA ARG A 109 -1.62 14.37 -6.53
C ARG A 109 -2.15 15.69 -7.08
N ARG A 110 -3.27 15.68 -7.80
CA ARG A 110 -3.90 16.91 -8.33
C ARG A 110 -4.30 17.85 -7.20
N LEU A 111 -4.97 17.33 -6.17
CA LEU A 111 -5.39 18.12 -5.00
C LEU A 111 -4.19 18.80 -4.32
N ALA A 112 -3.10 18.07 -4.08
CA ALA A 112 -1.89 18.62 -3.47
C ALA A 112 -1.26 19.77 -4.30
N LEU A 113 -1.32 19.68 -5.63
CA LEU A 113 -0.80 20.74 -6.52
C LEU A 113 -1.72 21.98 -6.53
N THR A 114 -3.04 21.80 -6.45
CA THR A 114 -3.99 22.91 -6.41
C THR A 114 -3.95 23.68 -5.08
N THR A 115 -3.76 22.99 -3.95
CA THR A 115 -3.63 23.64 -2.64
C THR A 115 -2.29 24.35 -2.45
N GLY A 116 -1.23 23.87 -3.12
CA GLY A 116 0.11 24.51 -3.11
C GLY A 116 0.23 25.75 -3.98
N SER A 117 -0.77 26.06 -4.83
CA SER A 117 -0.76 27.20 -5.76
C SER A 117 -1.57 28.42 -5.27
N ALA A 118 -2.17 28.36 -4.07
CA ALA A 118 -3.03 29.42 -3.53
C ALA A 118 -2.28 30.42 -2.61
N SER A 119 -1.00 30.68 -2.89
CA SER A 119 -0.26 31.76 -2.22
C SER A 119 0.67 32.43 -3.23
N ALA A 120 0.12 33.44 -3.91
CA ALA A 120 0.84 34.48 -4.63
C ALA A 120 0.18 35.81 -4.28
#